data_AF-A0A1X2IZH6-F1
#
_entry.id   AF-A0A1X2IZH6-F1
#
_cell.length_a   1.000
_cell.length_b   1.000
_cell.length_c   1.000
_cell.angle_alpha   90.00
_cell.angle_beta   90.00
_cell.angle_gamma   90.00
#
_symmetry.space_group_name_H-M   'P 1'
#
loop_
_entity.id
_entity.type
_entity.pdbx_description
1 polymer ?
#
loop_
_entity_poly.entity_id
_entity_poly.type
_entity_poly.pdbx_seq_one_letter_code
_entity_poly.pdbx_strand_id
1 'polypeptide(L)'
;MTSKIQQEENTESNTVSGYDIDALTNIDDIRECLRLLDEEEARIDQALDQRLLHKEELQNVLGTLDIMRPQLGNLKSDSTRMMETIYNTAKLATNISDKVRQLDKEQSRTRQAISYVEDVQELKHCVSGIQDAMQRKEYDEAAGLLQRASRIDTTILNGSLAEFTVVS
;
A
#
# COMPACT_ATOMS: atom_id res chain seq x y z
N MET A 1 -78.73 -8.08 12.37
CA MET A 1 -78.93 -6.74 12.98
C MET A 1 -77.94 -5.78 12.32
N THR A 2 -78.10 -5.69 10.99
CA THR A 2 -77.09 -5.29 10.01
C THR A 2 -77.44 -3.91 9.45
N SER A 3 -78.10 -3.08 10.26
CA SER A 3 -78.75 -1.84 9.83
C SER A 3 -78.16 -0.59 10.48
N LYS A 4 -77.03 -0.72 11.20
CA LYS A 4 -76.36 0.40 11.87
C LYS A 4 -75.03 0.82 11.25
N ILE A 5 -74.59 0.17 10.17
CA ILE A 5 -73.32 0.48 9.50
C ILE A 5 -73.50 1.45 8.30
N GLN A 6 -74.74 1.78 7.91
CA GLN A 6 -75.00 2.57 6.70
C GLN A 6 -75.29 4.07 6.91
N GLN A 7 -75.08 4.63 8.11
CA GLN A 7 -75.46 6.03 8.39
C GLN A 7 -74.35 6.98 8.86
N GLU A 8 -73.10 6.52 8.96
CA GLU A 8 -71.95 7.38 9.33
C GLU A 8 -71.00 7.70 8.16
N GLU A 9 -71.27 7.19 6.95
CA GLU A 9 -70.32 7.27 5.83
C GLU A 9 -70.58 8.42 4.83
N ASN A 10 -71.56 9.31 5.07
CA ASN A 10 -72.07 10.21 4.03
C ASN A 10 -72.00 11.72 4.34
N THR A 11 -71.20 12.14 5.34
CA THR A 11 -71.14 13.57 5.75
C THR A 11 -69.74 14.19 5.63
N GLU A 12 -68.70 13.42 5.34
CA GLU A 12 -67.33 13.96 5.19
C GLU A 12 -66.97 14.46 3.77
N SER A 13 -67.89 14.42 2.80
CA SER A 13 -67.54 14.68 1.40
C SER A 13 -67.90 16.04 0.81
N ASN A 14 -68.50 16.99 1.56
CA ASN A 14 -68.92 18.27 0.96
C ASN A 14 -68.34 19.54 1.59
N THR A 15 -67.22 19.45 2.33
CA THR A 15 -66.50 20.63 2.79
C THR A 15 -65.22 20.87 1.99
N VAL A 16 -65.25 21.81 1.05
CA VAL A 16 -64.04 22.33 0.37
C VAL A 16 -63.64 23.62 1.07
N SER A 17 -62.42 23.68 1.60
CA SER A 17 -61.84 24.87 2.23
C SER A 17 -62.72 25.54 3.30
N GLY A 18 -63.40 24.73 4.13
CA GLY A 18 -64.20 25.21 5.27
C GLY A 18 -65.62 25.67 4.93
N TYR A 19 -66.05 25.58 3.66
CA TYR A 19 -67.41 25.87 3.22
C TYR A 19 -68.20 24.57 3.03
N ASP A 20 -69.36 24.48 3.68
CA ASP A 20 -70.33 23.39 3.48
C ASP A 20 -71.08 23.64 2.18
N ILE A 21 -70.75 22.87 1.14
CA ILE A 21 -71.25 23.02 -0.25
C ILE A 21 -72.78 23.00 -0.29
N ASP A 22 -73.42 22.32 0.66
CA ASP A 22 -74.88 22.20 0.75
C ASP A 22 -75.57 23.46 1.33
N ALA A 23 -74.80 24.40 1.90
CA ALA A 23 -75.29 25.66 2.47
C ALA A 23 -75.15 26.87 1.54
N LEU A 24 -74.47 26.75 0.40
CA LEU A 24 -74.24 27.86 -0.54
C LEU A 24 -75.47 28.13 -1.42
N THR A 25 -76.36 29.01 -0.96
CA THR A 25 -77.56 29.45 -1.71
C THR A 25 -77.41 30.82 -2.36
N ASN A 26 -76.32 31.55 -2.09
CA ASN A 26 -76.05 32.88 -2.62
C ASN A 26 -74.95 32.82 -3.70
N ILE A 27 -75.17 33.51 -4.82
CA ILE A 27 -74.29 33.49 -5.99
C ILE A 27 -72.91 34.09 -5.70
N ASP A 28 -72.84 35.03 -4.76
CA ASP A 28 -71.59 35.69 -4.36
C ASP A 28 -70.75 34.77 -3.46
N ASP A 29 -71.39 34.00 -2.57
CA ASP A 29 -70.71 33.01 -1.73
C ASP A 29 -70.12 31.87 -2.58
N ILE A 30 -70.83 31.45 -3.64
CA ILE A 30 -70.36 30.43 -4.59
C ILE A 30 -69.12 30.93 -5.34
N ARG A 31 -69.11 32.20 -5.76
CA ARG A 31 -67.97 32.81 -6.47
C ARG A 31 -66.75 32.95 -5.59
N GLU A 32 -66.91 33.33 -4.33
CA GLU A 32 -65.79 33.44 -3.39
C GLU A 32 -65.22 32.06 -3.03
N CYS A 33 -66.09 31.05 -2.82
CA CYS A 33 -65.65 29.68 -2.61
C CYS A 33 -64.87 29.13 -3.82
N LEU A 34 -65.32 29.45 -5.03
CA LEU A 34 -64.64 29.05 -6.27
C LEU A 34 -63.29 29.76 -6.42
N ARG A 35 -63.21 31.05 -6.08
CA ARG A 35 -61.95 31.81 -6.06
C ARG A 35 -60.94 31.22 -5.06
N LEU A 36 -61.40 30.83 -3.88
CA LEU A 36 -60.55 30.19 -2.86
C LEU A 36 -60.10 28.79 -3.29
N LEU A 37 -60.94 28.04 -4.00
CA LEU A 37 -60.58 26.75 -4.56
C LEU A 37 -59.53 26.90 -5.67
N ASP A 38 -59.69 27.86 -6.57
CA ASP A 38 -58.71 28.15 -7.63
C ASP A 38 -57.35 28.56 -7.02
N GLU A 39 -57.36 29.34 -5.93
CA GLU A 39 -56.14 29.75 -5.22
C GLU A 39 -55.45 28.56 -4.53
N GLU A 40 -56.23 27.64 -3.96
CA GLU A 40 -55.73 26.42 -3.34
C GLU A 40 -55.19 25.42 -4.38
N GLU A 41 -55.90 25.25 -5.50
CA GLU A 41 -55.45 24.42 -6.63
C GLU A 41 -54.12 24.95 -7.18
N ALA A 42 -54.01 26.26 -7.43
CA ALA A 42 -52.76 26.88 -7.87
C ALA A 42 -51.62 26.69 -6.86
N ARG A 43 -51.91 26.75 -5.55
CA ARG A 43 -50.92 26.51 -4.49
C ARG A 43 -50.44 25.06 -4.48
N ILE A 44 -51.36 24.11 -4.62
CA ILE A 44 -51.05 22.68 -4.65
C ILE A 44 -50.23 22.36 -5.90
N ASP A 45 -50.59 22.90 -7.05
CA ASP A 45 -49.85 22.72 -8.30
C ASP A 45 -48.42 23.25 -8.19
N GLN A 46 -48.24 24.45 -7.64
CA GLN A 46 -46.91 25.00 -7.42
C GLN A 46 -46.07 24.13 -6.45
N ALA A 47 -46.69 23.62 -5.38
CA ALA A 47 -46.01 22.75 -4.43
C ALA A 47 -45.66 21.38 -5.06
N LEU A 48 -46.51 20.87 -5.96
CA LEU A 48 -46.27 19.63 -6.69
C LEU A 48 -45.12 19.80 -7.69
N ASP A 49 -45.11 20.88 -8.46
CA ASP A 49 -44.04 21.20 -9.41
C ASP A 49 -42.68 21.29 -8.71
N GLN A 50 -42.63 21.98 -7.55
CA GLN A 50 -41.40 22.04 -6.75
C GLN A 50 -40.92 20.65 -6.30
N ARG A 51 -41.85 19.78 -5.89
CA ARG A 51 -41.51 18.41 -5.48
C ARG A 51 -41.05 17.54 -6.66
N LEU A 52 -41.65 17.72 -7.83
CA LEU A 52 -41.26 17.02 -9.05
C LEU A 52 -39.86 17.43 -9.49
N LEU A 53 -39.56 18.72 -9.47
CA LEU A 53 -38.21 19.24 -9.75
C LEU A 53 -37.19 18.66 -8.76
N HIS A 54 -37.49 18.68 -7.47
CA HIS A 54 -36.58 18.12 -6.46
C HIS A 54 -36.33 16.61 -6.65
N LYS A 55 -37.35 15.86 -7.05
CA LYS A 55 -37.22 14.45 -7.37
C LYS A 55 -36.30 14.22 -8.56
N GLU A 56 -36.42 15.02 -9.61
CA GLU A 56 -35.55 14.93 -10.79
C GLU A 56 -34.09 15.22 -10.44
N GLU A 57 -33.83 16.29 -9.67
CA GLU A 57 -32.51 16.61 -9.15
C GLU A 57 -31.90 15.45 -8.35
N LEU A 58 -32.69 14.85 -7.44
CA LEU A 58 -32.25 13.71 -6.65
C LEU A 58 -31.93 12.48 -7.51
N GLN A 59 -32.74 12.20 -8.53
CA GLN A 59 -32.50 11.10 -9.47
C GLN A 59 -31.20 11.31 -10.26
N ASN A 60 -30.90 12.54 -10.66
CA ASN A 60 -29.66 12.87 -11.36
C ASN A 60 -28.43 12.67 -10.47
N VAL A 61 -28.49 13.10 -9.20
CA VAL A 61 -27.42 12.88 -8.22
C VAL A 61 -27.23 11.38 -7.95
N LEU A 62 -28.33 10.62 -7.79
CA LEU A 62 -28.25 9.18 -7.59
C LEU A 62 -27.66 8.45 -8.80
N GLY A 63 -28.03 8.86 -10.02
CA GLY A 63 -27.44 8.32 -11.25
C GLY A 63 -25.93 8.58 -11.34
N THR A 64 -25.49 9.78 -10.92
CA THR A 64 -24.06 10.11 -10.84
C THR A 64 -23.34 9.23 -9.82
N LEU A 65 -23.95 8.99 -8.66
CA LEU A 65 -23.41 8.11 -7.63
C LEU A 65 -23.30 6.66 -8.11
N ASP A 66 -24.31 6.17 -8.84
CA ASP A 66 -24.31 4.82 -9.40
C ASP A 66 -23.20 4.62 -10.43
N ILE A 67 -22.81 5.67 -11.17
CA ILE A 67 -21.65 5.66 -12.06
C ILE A 67 -20.33 5.66 -11.28
N MET A 68 -20.23 6.41 -10.18
CA MET A 68 -19.02 6.48 -9.36
C MET A 68 -18.78 5.22 -8.52
N ARG A 69 -19.83 4.53 -8.09
CA ARG A 69 -19.74 3.30 -7.27
C ARG A 69 -18.80 2.24 -7.88
N PRO A 70 -18.91 1.83 -9.16
CA PRO A 70 -17.99 0.86 -9.75
C PRO A 70 -16.56 1.39 -9.88
N GLN A 71 -16.38 2.70 -10.12
CA GLN A 71 -15.05 3.31 -10.17
C GLN A 71 -14.32 3.17 -8.83
N LEU A 72 -15.02 3.39 -7.72
CA LEU A 72 -14.45 3.17 -6.38
C LEU A 72 -14.14 1.70 -6.10
N GLY A 73 -14.98 0.78 -6.61
CA GLY A 73 -14.71 -0.67 -6.57
C GLY A 73 -13.42 -1.04 -7.31
N ASN A 74 -13.22 -0.51 -8.51
CA ASN A 74 -12.00 -0.70 -9.29
C ASN A 74 -10.78 -0.12 -8.57
N LEU A 75 -10.89 1.10 -8.03
CA LEU A 75 -9.81 1.74 -7.28
C LEU A 75 -9.40 0.92 -6.05
N LYS A 76 -10.38 0.36 -5.32
CA LYS A 76 -10.11 -0.54 -4.19
C LYS A 76 -9.38 -1.81 -4.64
N SER A 77 -9.81 -2.42 -5.74
CA SER A 77 -9.17 -3.61 -6.31
C SER A 77 -7.73 -3.30 -6.75
N ASP A 78 -7.52 -2.19 -7.43
CA ASP A 78 -6.19 -1.76 -7.88
C ASP A 78 -5.26 -1.44 -6.72
N SER A 79 -5.76 -0.77 -5.68
CA SER A 79 -5.01 -0.52 -4.45
C SER A 79 -4.61 -1.82 -3.75
N THR A 80 -5.51 -2.81 -3.71
CA THR A 80 -5.24 -4.13 -3.13
C THR A 80 -4.15 -4.86 -3.93
N ARG A 81 -4.25 -4.86 -5.26
CA ARG A 81 -3.23 -5.46 -6.15
C ARG A 81 -1.88 -4.77 -6.03
N MET A 82 -1.87 -3.44 -5.87
CA MET A 82 -0.65 -2.68 -5.66
C MET A 82 -0.01 -3.03 -4.30
N MET A 83 -0.82 -3.13 -3.25
CA MET A 83 -0.36 -3.52 -1.91
C MET A 83 0.26 -4.93 -1.92
N GLU A 84 -0.37 -5.90 -2.60
CA GLU A 84 0.18 -7.25 -2.77
C GLU A 84 1.53 -7.22 -3.52
N THR A 85 1.62 -6.44 -4.59
CA THR A 85 2.85 -6.28 -5.37
C THR A 85 3.98 -5.68 -4.53
N ILE A 86 3.68 -4.63 -3.76
CA ILE A 86 4.63 -4.00 -2.84
C ILE A 86 5.09 -4.99 -1.78
N TYR A 87 4.16 -5.75 -1.18
CA TYR A 87 4.48 -6.76 -0.18
C TYR A 87 5.41 -7.85 -0.75
N ASN A 88 5.08 -8.40 -1.92
CA ASN A 88 5.90 -9.41 -2.58
C ASN A 88 7.30 -8.88 -2.93
N THR A 89 7.36 -7.63 -3.40
CA THR A 89 8.64 -6.97 -3.73
C THR A 89 9.48 -6.72 -2.48
N ALA A 90 8.88 -6.24 -1.40
CA ALA A 90 9.56 -6.04 -0.12
C ALA A 90 10.10 -7.36 0.43
N LYS A 91 9.28 -8.42 0.41
CA LYS A 91 9.70 -9.77 0.81
C LYS A 91 10.88 -10.27 -0.03
N LEU A 92 10.83 -10.08 -1.35
CA LEU A 92 11.93 -10.45 -2.23
C LEU A 92 13.20 -9.65 -1.93
N ALA A 93 13.08 -8.33 -1.71
CA ALA A 93 14.20 -7.47 -1.35
C ALA A 93 14.85 -7.93 -0.03
N THR A 94 14.07 -8.22 1.01
CA THR A 94 14.58 -8.77 2.28
C THR A 94 15.33 -10.09 2.05
N ASN A 95 14.75 -11.02 1.28
CA ASN A 95 15.40 -12.30 0.98
C ASN A 95 16.71 -12.12 0.20
N ILE A 96 16.75 -11.18 -0.75
CA ILE A 96 17.97 -10.86 -1.51
C ILE A 96 19.01 -10.24 -0.58
N SER A 97 18.63 -9.28 0.28
CA SER A 97 19.54 -8.68 1.26
C SER A 97 20.15 -9.72 2.20
N ASP A 98 19.35 -10.67 2.69
CA ASP A 98 19.85 -11.75 3.55
C ASP A 98 20.84 -12.65 2.81
N LYS A 99 20.54 -13.01 1.55
CA LYS A 99 21.45 -13.79 0.70
C LYS A 99 22.75 -13.05 0.40
N VAL A 100 22.68 -11.74 0.14
CA VAL A 100 23.87 -10.89 -0.07
C VAL A 100 24.71 -10.85 1.20
N ARG A 101 24.09 -10.70 2.38
CA ARG A 101 24.80 -10.73 3.65
C ARG A 101 25.52 -12.06 3.91
N GLN A 102 24.88 -13.17 3.55
CA GLN A 102 25.50 -14.50 3.63
C GLN A 102 26.67 -14.61 2.65
N LEU A 103 26.49 -14.15 1.42
CA LEU A 103 27.54 -14.13 0.41
C LEU A 103 28.73 -13.27 0.84
N ASP A 104 28.49 -12.10 1.40
CA ASP A 104 29.53 -11.20 1.90
C ASP A 104 30.35 -11.85 3.01
N LYS A 105 29.70 -12.61 3.90
CA LYS A 105 30.38 -13.39 4.94
C LYS A 105 31.30 -14.45 4.35
N GLU A 106 30.82 -15.24 3.39
CA GLU A 106 31.66 -16.26 2.75
C GLU A 106 32.77 -15.63 1.91
N GLN A 107 32.52 -14.53 1.21
CA GLN A 107 33.57 -13.80 0.51
C GLN A 107 34.61 -13.23 1.48
N SER A 108 34.22 -12.73 2.65
CA SER A 108 35.16 -12.25 3.67
C SER A 108 36.06 -13.39 4.15
N ARG A 109 35.51 -14.58 4.41
CA ARG A 109 36.28 -15.78 4.76
C ARG A 109 37.23 -16.19 3.65
N THR A 110 36.77 -16.19 2.40
CA THR A 110 37.63 -16.50 1.24
C THR A 110 38.75 -15.49 1.08
N ARG A 111 38.49 -14.18 1.26
CA ARG A 111 39.54 -13.14 1.23
C ARG A 111 40.57 -13.34 2.34
N GLN A 112 40.14 -13.70 3.54
CA GLN A 112 41.07 -14.03 4.64
C GLN A 112 41.94 -15.24 4.28
N ALA A 113 41.35 -16.29 3.70
CA ALA A 113 42.10 -17.46 3.26
C ALA A 113 43.10 -17.13 2.13
N ILE A 114 42.73 -16.26 1.18
CA ILE A 114 43.62 -15.80 0.11
C ILE A 114 44.79 -15.01 0.70
N SER A 115 44.53 -14.03 1.57
CA SER A 115 45.58 -13.26 2.26
C SER A 115 46.53 -14.18 3.03
N TYR A 116 45.98 -15.16 3.74
CA TYR A 116 46.77 -16.15 4.46
C TYR A 116 47.68 -16.96 3.51
N VAL A 117 47.20 -17.34 2.33
CA VAL A 117 48.02 -18.06 1.33
C VAL A 117 49.09 -17.15 0.73
N GLU A 118 48.77 -15.88 0.44
CA GLU A 118 49.73 -14.89 -0.07
C GLU A 118 50.88 -14.68 0.93
N ASP A 119 50.57 -14.55 2.22
CA ASP A 119 51.57 -14.41 3.27
C ASP A 119 52.44 -15.68 3.44
N VAL A 120 51.87 -16.88 3.31
CA VAL A 120 52.65 -18.14 3.29
C VAL A 120 53.58 -18.19 2.07
N GLN A 121 53.11 -17.74 0.90
CA GLN A 121 53.94 -17.66 -0.30
C GLN A 121 55.09 -16.66 -0.14
N GLU A 122 54.83 -15.50 0.49
CA GLU A 122 55.88 -14.53 0.78
C GLU A 122 56.88 -15.06 1.80
N LEU A 123 56.42 -15.75 2.85
CA LEU A 123 57.30 -16.42 3.81
C LEU A 123 58.19 -17.44 3.11
N LYS A 124 57.61 -18.31 2.26
CA LYS A 124 58.38 -19.29 1.47
C LYS A 124 59.42 -18.61 0.59
N HIS A 125 59.07 -17.51 -0.07
CA HIS A 125 60.00 -16.76 -0.91
C HIS A 125 61.16 -16.18 -0.08
N CYS A 126 60.86 -15.59 1.09
CA CYS A 126 61.90 -15.07 1.98
C CYS A 126 62.82 -16.18 2.50
N VAL A 127 62.27 -17.33 2.93
CA VAL A 127 63.07 -18.47 3.43
C VAL A 127 63.97 -19.04 2.32
N SER A 128 63.44 -19.26 1.12
CA SER A 128 64.24 -19.73 -0.02
C SER A 128 65.31 -18.71 -0.41
N GLY A 129 64.99 -17.41 -0.42
CA GLY A 129 65.95 -16.36 -0.74
C GLY A 129 67.06 -16.23 0.31
N ILE A 130 66.76 -16.42 1.60
CA ILE A 130 67.77 -16.43 2.66
C ILE A 130 68.74 -17.59 2.43
N GLN A 131 68.23 -18.80 2.11
CA GLN A 131 69.07 -19.96 1.83
C GLN A 131 70.00 -19.71 0.65
N ASP A 132 69.50 -19.10 -0.43
CA ASP A 132 70.30 -18.75 -1.62
C ASP A 132 71.35 -17.66 -1.33
N ALA A 133 70.95 -16.57 -0.66
CA ALA A 133 71.85 -15.47 -0.30
C ALA A 133 72.96 -15.94 0.67
N MET A 134 72.63 -16.83 1.61
CA MET A 134 73.62 -17.46 2.48
C MET A 134 74.60 -18.35 1.71
N GLN A 135 74.17 -19.09 0.69
CA GLN A 135 75.07 -19.85 -0.18
C GLN A 135 76.02 -18.95 -0.98
N ARG A 136 75.54 -17.78 -1.41
CA ARG A 136 76.33 -16.76 -2.12
C ARG A 136 77.21 -15.90 -1.22
N LYS A 137 77.09 -16.03 0.11
CA LYS A 137 77.77 -15.21 1.14
C LYS A 137 77.37 -13.72 1.11
N GLU A 138 76.17 -13.42 0.61
CA GLU A 138 75.60 -12.08 0.55
C GLU A 138 74.76 -11.82 1.81
N TYR A 139 75.43 -11.63 2.95
CA TYR A 139 74.76 -11.56 4.26
C TYR A 139 73.85 -10.33 4.45
N ASP A 140 74.08 -9.25 3.70
CA ASP A 140 73.24 -8.06 3.73
C ASP A 140 71.87 -8.32 3.10
N GLU A 141 71.84 -9.02 1.97
CA GLU A 141 70.59 -9.44 1.31
C GLU A 141 69.82 -10.44 2.17
N ALA A 142 70.53 -11.40 2.79
CA ALA A 142 69.93 -12.34 3.74
C ALA A 142 69.31 -11.61 4.96
N ALA A 143 69.97 -10.59 5.50
CA ALA A 143 69.45 -9.80 6.61
C ALA A 143 68.18 -9.00 6.21
N GLY A 144 68.14 -8.47 4.99
CA GLY A 144 66.96 -7.80 4.44
C GLY A 144 65.76 -8.73 4.27
N LEU A 145 65.99 -9.95 3.76
CA LEU A 145 64.95 -10.98 3.63
C LEU A 145 64.47 -11.49 5.00
N LEU A 146 65.36 -11.63 5.97
CA LEU A 146 65.00 -11.99 7.35
C LEU A 146 64.15 -10.91 8.02
N GLN A 147 64.47 -9.63 7.79
CA GLN A 147 63.66 -8.52 8.28
C GLN A 147 62.25 -8.48 7.65
N ARG A 148 62.12 -8.86 6.38
CA ARG A 148 60.80 -8.99 5.74
C ARG A 148 60.01 -10.16 6.31
N ALA A 149 60.64 -11.32 6.44
CA ALA A 149 60.01 -12.50 7.03
C ALA A 149 59.52 -12.26 8.48
N SER A 150 60.26 -11.48 9.27
CA SER A 150 59.88 -11.18 10.67
C SER A 150 58.67 -10.23 10.81
N ARG A 151 58.23 -9.58 9.73
CA ARG A 151 57.03 -8.74 9.70
C ARG A 151 55.76 -9.52 9.36
N ILE A 152 55.88 -10.75 8.88
CA ILE A 152 54.74 -11.63 8.57
C ILE A 152 54.10 -12.09 9.89
N ASP A 153 52.78 -12.22 9.92
CA ASP A 153 52.03 -12.55 11.13
C ASP A 153 52.44 -13.93 11.69
N THR A 154 52.72 -13.95 13.00
CA THR A 154 53.08 -15.15 13.78
C THR A 154 52.02 -16.26 13.76
N THR A 155 50.77 -15.94 13.45
CA THR A 155 49.70 -16.93 13.26
C THR A 155 49.94 -17.82 12.04
N ILE A 156 50.63 -17.30 11.03
CA ILE A 156 50.97 -18.01 9.80
C ILE A 156 52.17 -18.93 10.01
N LEU A 157 53.17 -18.45 10.76
CA LEU A 157 54.34 -19.24 11.17
C LEU A 157 53.97 -20.51 11.96
N ASN A 158 52.88 -20.47 12.74
CA ASN A 158 52.38 -21.60 13.51
C ASN A 158 51.30 -22.42 12.76
N GLY A 159 50.98 -22.06 11.53
CA GLY A 159 49.96 -22.72 10.74
C GLY A 159 50.47 -23.98 10.04
N SER A 160 49.58 -24.97 9.86
CA SER A 160 49.86 -26.24 9.18
C SER A 160 50.49 -26.09 7.78
N LEU A 161 50.23 -24.97 7.09
CA LEU A 161 50.84 -24.70 5.78
C LEU A 161 52.29 -24.21 5.87
N ALA A 162 52.65 -23.45 6.90
CA ALA A 162 54.04 -23.02 7.11
C ALA A 162 54.93 -24.19 7.54
N GLU A 163 54.40 -25.11 8.34
CA GLU A 163 55.08 -26.36 8.71
C GLU A 163 55.51 -27.16 7.45
N PHE A 164 54.64 -27.20 6.42
CA PHE A 164 54.97 -27.86 5.16
C PHE A 164 56.10 -27.16 4.38
N THR A 165 56.21 -25.83 4.48
CA THR A 165 57.22 -25.07 3.72
C THR A 165 58.65 -25.20 4.24
N VAL A 166 58.83 -25.63 5.49
CA VAL A 166 60.16 -25.81 6.10
C VAL A 166 60.73 -27.22 5.83
N VAL A 167 59.92 -28.13 5.27
CA VAL A 167 60.34 -29.50 4.95
C VAL A 167 60.47 -29.67 3.43
N SER A 168 61.60 -29.24 2.86
CA SER A 168 62.18 -29.75 1.60
C SER A 168 63.63 -29.31 1.48
#